data_AF-A0A5C7ZHI9-F1
#
_entry.id   AF-A0A5C7ZHI9-F1
#
_cell.length_a   1.000
_cell.length_b   1.000
_cell.length_c   1.000
_cell.angle_alpha   90.00
_cell.angle_beta   90.00
_cell.angle_gamma   90.00
#
_symmetry.space_group_name_H-M   'P 1'
#
loop_
_entity.id
_entity.type
_entity.pdbx_description
1 polymer ?
#
loop_
_entity_poly.entity_id
_entity_poly.type
_entity_poly.pdbx_seq_one_letter_code
_entity_poly.pdbx_strand_id
1 'polypeptide(L)'
;GMLPRRAGGASLGHALVGASASAAKVPLEAAPGWHLYGSEEPLVRACPGADRLLGMGLTEAMVRFAARHEYAWTVEDVLARRWRALFLDARQALAMAPTVAQILQEETGSDPRQAEFEALCRQYG
;
A
#
# COMPACT_ATOMS: atom_id res chain seq x y z
N GLY A 1 13.62 -8.45 41.92
CA GLY A 1 14.04 -9.76 41.37
C GLY A 1 13.73 -9.79 39.90
N MET A 2 14.62 -10.37 39.07
CA MET A 2 14.39 -10.48 37.63
C MET A 2 13.29 -11.52 37.34
N LEU A 3 12.44 -11.22 36.36
CA LEU A 3 11.42 -12.17 35.91
C LEU A 3 12.08 -13.39 35.25
N PRO A 4 11.53 -14.59 35.43
CA PRO A 4 12.04 -15.78 34.78
C PRO A 4 11.90 -15.66 33.25
N ARG A 5 12.91 -16.13 32.51
CA ARG A 5 12.86 -16.20 31.05
C ARG A 5 11.70 -17.12 30.63
N ARG A 6 10.76 -16.59 29.86
CA ARG A 6 9.73 -17.37 29.17
C ARG A 6 10.36 -18.08 27.96
N ALA A 7 9.83 -19.25 27.60
CA ALA A 7 10.12 -19.88 26.32
C ALA A 7 9.90 -18.85 25.19
N GLY A 8 10.82 -18.79 24.23
CA GLY A 8 10.77 -17.83 23.12
C GLY A 8 9.45 -17.95 22.33
N GLY A 9 9.03 -16.85 21.69
CA GLY A 9 7.79 -16.84 20.92
C GLY A 9 7.85 -17.79 19.72
N ALA A 10 6.74 -18.47 19.43
CA ALA A 10 6.60 -19.39 18.29
C ALA A 10 6.58 -18.68 16.91
N SER A 11 6.75 -17.36 16.87
CA SER A 11 6.65 -16.54 15.66
C SER A 11 7.74 -16.79 14.62
N LEU A 12 8.84 -17.46 14.98
CA LEU A 12 9.90 -17.84 14.03
C LEU A 12 9.42 -18.81 12.94
N GLY A 13 8.38 -19.59 13.21
CA GLY A 13 7.84 -20.57 12.26
C GLY A 13 6.62 -20.08 11.47
N HIS A 14 6.09 -18.90 11.77
CA HIS A 14 4.90 -18.37 11.09
C HIS A 14 5.30 -17.55 9.87
N ALA A 15 4.62 -17.81 8.75
CA ALA A 15 4.76 -16.99 7.55
C ALA A 15 4.20 -15.58 7.79
N LEU A 16 4.84 -14.57 7.22
CA LEU A 16 4.28 -13.22 7.14
C LEU A 16 3.16 -13.18 6.09
N VAL A 17 2.26 -12.22 6.24
CA VAL A 17 1.23 -11.93 5.22
C VAL A 17 1.91 -11.64 3.87
N GLY A 18 1.33 -12.14 2.79
CA GLY A 18 1.89 -12.05 1.44
C GLY A 18 3.04 -13.02 1.14
N ALA A 19 3.62 -13.71 2.14
CA ALA A 19 4.66 -14.69 1.87
C ALA A 19 4.10 -15.89 1.08
N SER A 20 4.82 -16.30 0.04
CA SER A 20 4.54 -17.51 -0.73
C SER A 20 5.81 -18.33 -0.90
N ALA A 21 5.74 -19.61 -0.54
CA ALA A 21 6.84 -20.56 -0.78
C ALA A 21 7.06 -20.82 -2.28
N SER A 22 6.11 -20.43 -3.14
CA SER A 22 6.13 -20.65 -4.59
C SER A 22 6.13 -19.33 -5.39
N ALA A 23 6.47 -18.19 -4.77
CA ALA A 23 6.53 -16.91 -5.49
C ALA A 23 7.54 -16.99 -6.65
N ALA A 24 7.15 -16.49 -7.82
CA ALA A 24 8.07 -16.32 -8.94
C ALA A 24 9.19 -15.36 -8.55
N LYS A 25 10.43 -15.65 -8.97
CA LYS A 25 11.57 -14.75 -8.77
C LYS A 25 11.41 -13.55 -9.71
N VAL A 26 11.24 -12.37 -9.15
CA VAL A 26 11.19 -11.11 -9.90
C VAL A 26 12.56 -10.40 -9.79
N PRO A 27 13.10 -9.83 -10.89
CA PRO A 27 14.33 -9.04 -10.84
C PRO A 27 14.21 -7.88 -9.85
N LEU A 28 15.32 -7.53 -9.19
CA LEU A 28 15.33 -6.47 -8.18
C LEU A 28 15.04 -5.09 -8.78
N GLU A 29 15.41 -4.90 -10.05
CA GLU A 29 15.22 -3.67 -10.82
C GLU A 29 13.84 -3.55 -11.47
N ALA A 30 12.98 -4.56 -11.32
CA ALA A 30 11.64 -4.50 -11.89
C ALA A 30 10.85 -3.32 -11.31
N ALA A 31 10.11 -2.62 -12.18
CA ALA A 31 9.25 -1.53 -11.74
C ALA A 31 8.19 -2.04 -10.74
N PRO A 32 7.80 -1.24 -9.73
CA PRO A 32 6.75 -1.60 -8.78
C PRO A 32 5.46 -2.07 -9.46
N GLY A 33 4.86 -3.13 -8.92
CA GLY A 33 3.66 -3.72 -9.50
C GLY A 33 3.12 -4.91 -8.71
N TRP A 34 2.37 -5.77 -9.39
CA TRP A 34 1.60 -6.89 -8.81
C TRP A 34 2.39 -7.81 -7.87
N HIS A 35 3.65 -8.09 -8.23
CA HIS A 35 4.53 -8.98 -7.49
C HIS A 35 4.83 -8.52 -6.05
N LEU A 36 4.58 -7.24 -5.73
CA LEU A 36 4.76 -6.70 -4.38
C LEU A 36 3.75 -7.25 -3.36
N TYR A 37 2.63 -7.80 -3.82
CA TYR A 37 1.58 -8.36 -2.96
C TYR A 37 1.76 -9.87 -2.67
N GLY A 38 2.75 -10.51 -3.30
CA GLY A 38 3.06 -11.92 -3.06
C GLY A 38 1.84 -12.84 -3.24
N SER A 39 1.52 -13.65 -2.24
CA SER A 39 0.36 -14.58 -2.28
C SER A 39 -1.00 -13.88 -2.37
N GLU A 40 -1.07 -12.58 -2.09
CA GLU A 40 -2.32 -11.79 -2.15
C GLU A 40 -2.57 -11.15 -3.52
N GLU A 41 -1.61 -11.24 -4.46
CA GLU A 41 -1.78 -10.70 -5.82
C GLU A 41 -3.13 -11.07 -6.46
N PRO A 42 -3.63 -12.33 -6.40
CA PRO A 42 -4.91 -12.67 -7.01
C PRO A 42 -6.10 -11.91 -6.40
N LEU A 43 -6.05 -11.62 -5.10
CA LEU A 43 -7.10 -10.87 -4.40
C LEU A 43 -7.07 -9.39 -4.81
N VAL A 44 -5.87 -8.82 -4.93
CA VAL A 44 -5.68 -7.45 -5.40
C VAL A 44 -6.21 -7.33 -6.83
N ARG A 45 -5.86 -8.27 -7.72
CA ARG A 45 -6.31 -8.26 -9.12
C ARG A 45 -7.82 -8.47 -9.28
N ALA A 46 -8.48 -9.07 -8.30
CA ALA A 46 -9.93 -9.21 -8.29
C ALA A 46 -10.67 -7.90 -7.91
N CYS A 47 -9.96 -6.90 -7.39
CA CYS A 47 -10.57 -5.59 -7.12
C CYS A 47 -10.85 -4.83 -8.42
N PRO A 48 -11.91 -3.99 -8.47
CA PRO A 48 -12.18 -3.15 -9.63
C PRO A 48 -11.03 -2.21 -9.99
N GLY A 49 -10.82 -1.95 -11.28
CA GLY A 49 -9.82 -1.00 -11.75
C GLY A 49 -8.39 -1.56 -11.86
N ALA A 50 -8.23 -2.87 -12.05
CA ALA A 50 -6.92 -3.51 -12.20
C ALA A 50 -6.11 -2.95 -13.37
N ASP A 51 -6.76 -2.53 -14.45
CA ASP A 51 -6.10 -1.95 -15.63
C ASP A 51 -6.01 -0.42 -15.59
N ARG A 52 -6.57 0.22 -14.55
CA ARG A 52 -6.56 1.68 -14.42
C ARG A 52 -5.35 2.14 -13.62
N LEU A 53 -4.31 2.53 -14.32
CA LEU A 53 -3.08 3.11 -13.74
C LEU A 53 -3.33 4.53 -13.21
N LEU A 54 -2.82 4.80 -12.01
CA LEU A 54 -2.89 6.10 -11.33
C LEU A 54 -1.55 6.84 -11.34
N GLY A 55 -0.45 6.12 -11.50
CA GLY A 55 0.92 6.67 -11.53
C GLY A 55 1.90 5.76 -10.80
N MET A 56 3.18 5.79 -11.20
CA MET A 56 4.26 5.00 -10.58
C MET A 56 3.97 3.50 -10.44
N GLY A 57 3.18 2.91 -11.36
CA GLY A 57 2.77 1.50 -11.30
C GLY A 57 1.59 1.19 -10.37
N LEU A 58 1.08 2.17 -9.61
CA LEU A 58 -0.12 2.01 -8.78
C LEU A 58 -1.37 1.94 -9.65
N THR A 59 -2.26 0.99 -9.37
CA THR A 59 -3.57 0.88 -10.02
C THR A 59 -4.70 1.18 -9.05
N GLU A 60 -5.90 1.47 -9.57
CA GLU A 60 -7.09 1.63 -8.73
C GLU A 60 -7.39 0.38 -7.89
N ALA A 61 -7.23 -0.82 -8.46
CA ALA A 61 -7.42 -2.07 -7.72
C ALA A 61 -6.52 -2.17 -6.48
N MET A 62 -5.27 -1.71 -6.58
CA MET A 62 -4.34 -1.65 -5.45
C MET A 62 -4.81 -0.69 -4.35
N VAL A 63 -5.39 0.46 -4.72
CA VAL A 63 -5.97 1.42 -3.75
C VAL A 63 -7.20 0.83 -3.07
N ARG A 64 -8.09 0.19 -3.83
CA ARG A 64 -9.28 -0.47 -3.27
C ARG A 64 -8.89 -1.63 -2.34
N PHE A 65 -7.88 -2.42 -2.72
CA PHE A 65 -7.34 -3.47 -1.87
C PHE A 65 -6.77 -2.90 -0.56
N ALA A 66 -6.00 -1.82 -0.65
CA ALA A 66 -5.45 -1.14 0.52
C ALA A 66 -6.55 -0.67 1.49
N ALA A 67 -7.66 -0.14 0.97
CA ALA A 67 -8.81 0.27 1.78
C ALA A 67 -9.50 -0.93 2.45
N ARG A 68 -9.81 -1.97 1.67
CA ARG A 68 -10.62 -3.12 2.11
C ARG A 68 -9.89 -4.10 3.02
N HIS A 69 -8.61 -4.33 2.76
CA HIS A 69 -7.84 -5.43 3.37
C HIS A 69 -6.68 -4.94 4.23
N GLU A 70 -6.11 -3.79 3.90
CA GLU A 70 -4.96 -3.27 4.63
C GLU A 70 -5.33 -2.17 5.62
N TYR A 71 -6.59 -1.71 5.66
CA TYR A 71 -7.06 -0.59 6.50
C TYR A 71 -6.41 0.75 6.14
N ALA A 72 -6.32 1.09 4.85
CA ALA A 72 -5.97 2.43 4.42
C ALA A 72 -7.19 3.37 4.52
N TRP A 73 -7.08 4.41 5.36
CA TRP A 73 -8.17 5.39 5.55
C TRP A 73 -7.85 6.75 4.93
N THR A 74 -6.56 7.07 4.78
CA THR A 74 -6.12 8.38 4.29
C THR A 74 -5.31 8.26 3.01
N VAL A 75 -5.17 9.38 2.29
CA VAL A 75 -4.26 9.45 1.13
C VAL A 75 -2.81 9.13 1.55
N GLU A 76 -2.38 9.57 2.74
CA GLU A 76 -1.05 9.28 3.28
C GLU A 76 -0.82 7.77 3.52
N ASP A 77 -1.82 7.08 4.04
CA ASP A 77 -1.78 5.63 4.24
C ASP A 77 -1.46 4.86 2.95
N VAL A 78 -1.99 5.34 1.82
CA VAL A 78 -1.74 4.74 0.51
C VAL A 78 -0.42 5.23 -0.06
N LEU A 79 -0.26 6.54 -0.25
CA LEU A 79 0.82 7.13 -1.04
C LEU A 79 2.14 7.28 -0.28
N ALA A 80 2.14 7.34 1.05
CA ALA A 80 3.38 7.40 1.84
C ALA A 80 3.76 6.03 2.42
N ARG A 81 2.80 5.28 2.99
CA ARG A 81 3.10 4.05 3.76
C ARG A 81 3.11 2.78 2.92
N ARG A 82 2.14 2.60 2.01
CA ARG A 82 2.00 1.37 1.20
C ARG A 82 2.76 1.44 -0.11
N TRP A 83 2.56 2.53 -0.85
CA TRP A 83 3.19 2.72 -2.16
C TRP A 83 4.48 3.54 -2.11
N ARG A 84 4.65 4.37 -1.06
CA ARG A 84 5.83 5.21 -0.84
C ARG A 84 6.11 6.26 -1.93
N ALA A 85 5.13 6.57 -2.79
CA ALA A 85 5.20 7.61 -3.81
C ALA A 85 5.70 8.95 -3.23
N LEU A 86 5.21 9.37 -2.05
CA LEU A 86 5.61 10.64 -1.43
C LEU A 86 7.13 10.78 -1.29
N PHE A 87 7.82 9.69 -0.92
CA PHE A 87 9.25 9.71 -0.67
C PHE A 87 10.08 9.51 -1.93
N LEU A 88 9.49 8.93 -2.98
CA LEU A 88 10.16 8.67 -4.25
C LEU A 88 10.03 9.87 -5.20
N ASP A 89 8.84 10.47 -5.27
CA ASP A 89 8.54 11.67 -6.05
C ASP A 89 7.32 12.40 -5.46
N ALA A 90 7.58 13.43 -4.64
CA ALA A 90 6.54 14.21 -3.99
C ALA A 90 5.62 14.94 -4.98
N ARG A 91 6.13 15.33 -6.17
CA ARG A 91 5.33 16.02 -7.19
C ARG A 91 4.36 15.05 -7.87
N GLN A 92 4.85 13.85 -8.20
CA GLN A 92 4.00 12.80 -8.75
C GLN A 92 2.97 12.31 -7.72
N ALA A 93 3.35 12.17 -6.45
CA ALA A 93 2.44 11.83 -5.37
C ALA A 93 1.33 12.88 -5.20
N LEU A 94 1.68 14.17 -5.26
CA LEU A 94 0.71 15.27 -5.23
C LEU A 94 -0.28 15.18 -6.41
N ALA A 95 0.19 14.85 -7.61
CA ALA A 95 -0.68 14.68 -8.78
C ALA A 95 -1.61 13.46 -8.66
N MET A 96 -1.19 12.40 -7.97
CA MET A 96 -2.00 11.19 -7.72
C MET A 96 -3.07 11.39 -6.63
N ALA A 97 -2.84 12.32 -5.70
CA ALA A 97 -3.64 12.49 -4.49
C ALA A 97 -5.15 12.63 -4.72
N PRO A 98 -5.66 13.44 -5.68
CA PRO A 98 -7.09 13.62 -5.87
C PRO A 98 -7.81 12.32 -6.29
N THR A 99 -7.17 11.51 -7.15
CA THR A 99 -7.78 10.26 -7.61
C THR A 99 -7.77 9.21 -6.50
N VAL A 100 -6.68 9.13 -5.73
CA VAL A 100 -6.59 8.23 -4.56
C VAL A 100 -7.61 8.62 -3.50
N ALA A 101 -7.77 9.91 -3.22
CA ALA A 101 -8.77 10.43 -2.29
C ALA A 101 -10.20 10.04 -2.70
N GLN A 102 -10.53 10.21 -3.98
CA GLN A 102 -11.83 9.81 -4.50
C GLN A 102 -12.10 8.31 -4.28
N ILE A 103 -11.14 7.44 -4.59
CA ILE A 103 -11.31 5.99 -4.42
C ILE A 103 -11.47 5.63 -2.93
N LEU A 104 -10.65 6.22 -2.04
CA LEU A 104 -10.80 6.01 -0.59
C LEU A 104 -12.18 6.46 -0.09
N GLN A 105 -12.67 7.59 -0.56
CA GLN A 105 -13.98 8.12 -0.18
C GLN A 105 -15.12 7.20 -0.64
N GLU A 106 -15.01 6.61 -1.83
CA GLU A 106 -15.95 5.60 -2.36
C GLU A 106 -15.92 4.30 -1.53
N GLU A 107 -14.74 3.85 -1.10
CA GLU A 107 -14.56 2.59 -0.37
C GLU A 107 -14.93 2.69 1.12
N THR A 108 -14.67 3.84 1.75
CA THR A 108 -14.76 4.00 3.21
C THR A 108 -15.89 4.91 3.68
N GLY A 109 -16.46 5.73 2.78
CA GLY A 109 -17.46 6.73 3.14
C GLY A 109 -16.92 7.85 4.05
N SER A 110 -15.61 7.90 4.30
CA SER A 110 -14.97 8.84 5.23
C SER A 110 -14.02 9.80 4.52
N ASP A 111 -13.75 10.97 5.13
CA ASP A 111 -12.81 11.95 4.60
C ASP A 111 -11.39 11.35 4.50
N PRO A 112 -10.81 11.25 3.29
CA PRO A 112 -9.48 10.69 3.06
C PRO A 112 -8.33 11.64 3.44
N ARG A 113 -8.64 12.84 3.96
CA ARG A 113 -7.69 13.86 4.41
C ARG A 113 -6.73 14.33 3.32
N GLN A 114 -7.26 14.52 2.11
CA GLN A 114 -6.47 14.94 0.94
C GLN A 114 -5.67 16.22 1.22
N ALA A 115 -6.30 17.25 1.80
CA ALA A 115 -5.65 18.54 2.06
C ALA A 115 -4.43 18.43 3.01
N GLU A 116 -4.50 17.54 4.01
CA GLU A 116 -3.37 17.25 4.91
C GLU A 116 -2.21 16.63 4.14
N PHE A 117 -2.49 15.66 3.26
CA PHE A 117 -1.48 15.03 2.41
C PHE A 117 -0.86 16.02 1.40
N GLU A 118 -1.66 16.90 0.80
CA GLU A 118 -1.14 17.94 -0.11
C GLU A 118 -0.20 18.91 0.64
N ALA A 119 -0.53 19.27 1.87
CA ALA A 119 0.34 20.08 2.72
C ALA A 119 1.64 19.33 3.08
N LEU A 120 1.55 18.02 3.34
CA LEU A 120 2.71 17.17 3.60
C LEU A 120 3.63 17.10 2.37
N CYS A 121 3.10 16.96 1.16
CA CYS A 121 3.90 16.93 -0.09
C CYS A 121 4.81 18.16 -0.23
N ARG A 122 4.36 19.34 0.20
CA ARG A 122 5.15 20.59 0.15
C ARG A 122 6.38 20.57 1.07
N GLN A 123 6.42 19.68 2.07
CA GLN A 123 7.56 19.53 2.97
C GLN A 123 8.66 18.63 2.39
N TYR A 124 8.34 17.86 1.34
CA TYR A 124 9.25 16.91 0.67
C TYR A 124 9.73 17.41 -0.71
N GLY A 125 9.35 18.63 -1.10
CA GLY A 125 9.57 19.20 -2.45
C GLY A 125 10.53 20.39 -2.50
#